data_AF-X1SSM0-F1
#
_entry.id   AF-X1SSM0-F1
#
_cell.length_a   1.000
_cell.length_b   1.000
_cell.length_c   1.000
_cell.angle_alpha   90.00
_cell.angle_beta   90.00
_cell.angle_gamma   90.00
#
_symmetry.space_group_name_H-M   'P 1'
#
loop_
_entity.id
_entity.type
_entity.pdbx_description
1 polymer ?
#
loop_
_entity_poly.entity_id
_entity_poly.type
_entity_poly.pdbx_seq_one_letter_code
_entity_poly.pdbx_strand_id
1 'polypeptide(L)'
;MVEVNTKLHAVLRSFNSGSVIELVNRLALAKSLESIIVVVDEKRDTIDTPKLLREASCPLPIKVIQLTEYGWSKALNVAIQSLPITDVSNDEFVMPISNEVLIEPDQIQMLLRVASQEDASCGYALFEGRYELSYSVPRNTCAIWKRSLFSTICYFNERLDNEGGMEDYDMVLCAFNRFHLLPFPSEERIKLVVRDPEHFAQKIAVEERAIKAIEIRYPKD
;
A
#
# COMPACT_ATOMS: atom_id res chain seq x y z
N MET A 1 -9.31 1.35 30.24
CA MET A 1 -9.16 0.67 28.94
C MET A 1 -7.71 0.27 28.82
N VAL A 2 -7.43 -1.00 28.55
CA VAL A 2 -6.05 -1.46 28.29
C VAL A 2 -5.71 -0.99 26.89
N GLU A 3 -4.63 -0.21 26.75
CA GLU A 3 -4.15 0.23 25.45
C GLU A 3 -3.62 -0.99 24.71
N VAL A 4 -4.36 -1.47 23.71
CA VAL A 4 -3.93 -2.60 22.88
C VAL A 4 -2.73 -2.10 22.07
N ASN A 5 -1.58 -2.71 22.28
CA ASN A 5 -0.33 -2.35 21.62
C ASN A 5 -0.36 -2.79 20.15
N THR A 6 -1.04 -1.98 19.33
CA THR A 6 -1.22 -2.23 17.90
C THR A 6 -0.04 -1.68 17.13
N LYS A 7 0.63 -2.53 16.35
CA LYS A 7 1.82 -2.16 15.57
C LYS A 7 1.44 -2.00 14.10
N LEU A 8 1.61 -0.80 13.54
CA LEU A 8 1.42 -0.56 12.11
C LEU A 8 2.76 -0.32 11.42
N HIS A 9 2.97 -0.99 10.28
CA HIS A 9 4.14 -0.79 9.44
C HIS A 9 3.71 -0.27 8.05
N ALA A 10 4.27 0.85 7.62
CA ALA A 10 4.04 1.35 6.27
C ALA A 10 5.08 0.77 5.32
N VAL A 11 4.63 0.25 4.17
CA VAL A 11 5.52 -0.19 3.09
C VAL A 11 5.24 0.64 1.85
N LEU A 12 6.25 1.34 1.37
CA LEU A 12 6.13 2.23 0.22
C LEU A 12 7.18 1.91 -0.82
N ARG A 13 6.83 2.17 -2.07
CA ARG A 13 7.73 2.02 -3.21
C ARG A 13 7.92 3.35 -3.92
N SER A 14 9.12 3.59 -4.42
CA SER A 14 9.49 4.83 -5.12
C SER A 14 10.42 4.55 -6.28
N PHE A 15 10.29 5.31 -7.35
CA PHE A 15 11.26 5.32 -8.45
C PHE A 15 12.08 6.61 -8.49
N ASN A 16 11.52 7.76 -8.10
CA ASN A 16 12.18 9.08 -8.07
C ASN A 16 11.17 10.18 -7.65
N SER A 17 11.03 10.51 -6.36
CA SER A 17 10.03 11.53 -5.99
C SER A 17 10.25 12.17 -4.62
N GLY A 18 10.39 13.50 -4.61
CA GLY A 18 10.37 14.30 -3.38
C GLY A 18 9.08 14.12 -2.55
N SER A 19 7.97 13.73 -3.18
CA SER A 19 6.72 13.42 -2.45
C SER A 19 6.84 12.24 -1.49
N VAL A 20 7.85 11.38 -1.64
CA VAL A 20 8.08 10.31 -0.66
C VAL A 20 8.45 10.92 0.67
N ILE A 21 9.25 11.99 0.68
CA ILE A 21 9.62 12.70 1.90
C ILE A 21 8.38 13.35 2.53
N GLU A 22 7.55 14.00 1.72
CA GLU A 22 6.28 14.60 2.19
C GLU A 22 5.35 13.55 2.80
N LEU A 23 5.19 12.40 2.14
CA LEU A 23 4.38 11.30 2.65
C LEU A 23 4.97 10.74 3.95
N VAL A 24 6.28 10.47 4.01
CA VAL A 24 6.96 9.95 5.21
C VAL A 24 6.78 10.90 6.39
N ASN A 25 6.95 12.20 6.18
CA ASN A 25 6.74 13.20 7.23
C ASN A 25 5.29 13.21 7.72
N ARG A 26 4.32 13.05 6.82
CA ARG A 26 2.90 12.96 7.19
C ARG A 26 2.59 11.68 7.97
N LEU A 27 3.09 10.55 7.50
CA LEU A 27 2.96 9.25 8.14
C LEU A 27 3.55 9.25 9.56
N ALA A 28 4.67 9.94 9.76
CA ALA A 28 5.32 10.05 11.06
C ALA A 28 4.49 10.77 12.14
N LEU A 29 3.41 11.46 11.75
CA LEU A 29 2.46 12.09 12.68
C LEU A 29 1.43 11.09 13.24
N ALA A 30 1.32 9.89 12.64
CA ALA A 30 0.38 8.86 13.09
C ALA A 30 0.98 8.06 14.26
N LYS A 31 0.36 8.18 15.44
CA LYS A 31 0.87 7.57 16.69
C LYS A 31 1.00 6.05 16.67
N SER A 32 0.21 5.35 15.85
CA SER A 32 0.25 3.88 15.75
C SER A 32 1.29 3.35 14.77
N LEU A 33 1.95 4.24 14.02
CA LEU A 33 2.93 3.83 13.03
C LEU A 33 4.27 3.57 13.71
N GLU A 34 4.76 2.34 13.60
CA GLU A 34 5.97 1.86 14.28
C GLU A 34 7.20 1.98 13.38
N SER A 35 7.05 1.73 12.08
CA SER A 35 8.16 1.88 11.14
C SER A 35 7.69 2.07 9.71
N ILE A 36 8.63 2.54 8.89
CA ILE A 36 8.43 2.77 7.46
C ILE A 36 9.51 2.01 6.70
N ILE A 37 9.11 1.21 5.71
CA ILE A 37 10.01 0.59 4.75
C ILE A 37 9.82 1.24 3.39
N VAL A 38 10.91 1.74 2.83
CA VAL A 38 10.94 2.40 1.52
C VAL A 38 11.77 1.57 0.56
N VAL A 39 11.16 1.12 -0.54
CA VAL A 39 11.87 0.40 -1.61
C VAL A 39 12.04 1.30 -2.82
N VAL A 40 13.29 1.53 -3.21
CA VAL A 40 13.71 2.48 -4.23
C VAL A 40 14.23 1.75 -5.46
N ASP A 41 13.81 2.17 -6.66
CA ASP A 41 14.42 1.77 -7.93
C ASP A 41 15.80 2.42 -8.06
N GLU A 42 16.86 1.63 -7.86
CA GLU A 42 18.25 2.13 -7.89
C GLU A 42 18.61 2.76 -9.24
N LYS A 43 18.03 2.27 -10.34
CA LYS A 43 18.37 2.73 -11.69
C LYS A 43 17.65 4.00 -12.08
N ARG A 44 16.50 4.29 -11.46
CA ARG A 44 15.65 5.46 -11.80
C ARG A 44 15.70 6.57 -10.77
N ASP A 45 16.27 6.32 -9.59
CA ASP A 45 16.38 7.33 -8.53
C ASP A 45 17.45 8.37 -8.84
N THR A 46 17.03 9.52 -9.38
CA THR A 46 17.96 10.59 -9.74
C THR A 46 18.18 11.62 -8.63
N ILE A 47 17.51 11.49 -7.48
CA ILE A 47 17.54 12.48 -6.40
C ILE A 47 18.17 11.96 -5.10
N ASP A 48 18.69 10.73 -5.12
CA ASP A 48 19.22 10.04 -3.93
C ASP A 48 18.17 10.02 -2.80
N THR A 49 17.02 9.42 -3.11
CA THR A 49 15.92 9.20 -2.16
C THR A 49 16.41 8.61 -0.83
N PRO A 50 17.35 7.62 -0.78
CA PRO A 50 17.91 7.13 0.47
C PRO A 50 18.59 8.20 1.32
N LYS A 51 19.37 9.10 0.71
CA LYS A 51 20.00 10.21 1.43
C LYS A 51 18.95 11.18 1.98
N LEU A 52 17.99 11.58 1.15
CA LEU A 52 16.90 12.47 1.58
C LEU A 52 16.10 11.91 2.75
N LEU A 53 15.84 10.60 2.77
CA LEU A 53 15.15 9.93 3.88
C LEU A 53 16.00 9.84 5.15
N ARG A 54 17.33 9.69 5.04
CA ARG A 54 18.24 9.72 6.20
C ARG A 54 18.36 11.13 6.80
N GLU A 55 18.26 12.15 5.97
CA GLU A 55 18.31 13.56 6.37
C GLU A 55 16.95 14.08 6.86
N ALA A 56 15.85 13.39 6.54
CA ALA A 56 14.52 13.72 7.03
C ALA A 56 14.47 13.60 8.56
N SER A 57 13.92 14.62 9.23
CA SER A 57 13.69 14.62 10.67
C SER A 57 12.46 13.77 11.05
N CYS A 58 12.48 12.50 10.67
CA CYS A 58 11.42 11.54 10.97
C CYS A 58 11.72 10.83 12.31
N PRO A 59 10.82 10.90 13.31
CA PRO A 59 11.01 10.21 14.59
C PRO A 59 10.89 8.68 14.48
N LEU A 60 10.32 8.16 13.40
CA LEU A 60 10.13 6.73 13.18
C LEU A 60 11.34 6.07 12.54
N PRO A 61 11.64 4.80 12.87
CA PRO A 61 12.57 3.97 12.12
C PRO A 61 12.20 3.89 10.63
N ILE A 62 13.11 4.33 9.77
CA ILE A 62 13.00 4.20 8.31
C ILE A 62 14.04 3.18 7.82
N LYS A 63 13.58 2.14 7.13
CA LYS A 63 14.44 1.20 6.41
C LYS A 63 14.33 1.48 4.91
N VAL A 64 15.45 1.80 4.27
CA VAL A 64 15.50 1.99 2.83
C VAL A 64 16.14 0.77 2.17
N ILE A 65 15.51 0.22 1.15
CA ILE A 65 16.00 -0.91 0.35
C ILE A 65 16.11 -0.44 -1.09
N GLN A 66 17.28 -0.63 -1.70
CA GLN A 66 17.49 -0.31 -3.11
C GLN A 66 17.43 -1.60 -3.93
N LEU A 67 16.70 -1.57 -5.04
CA LEU A 67 16.58 -2.70 -5.97
C LEU A 67 17.09 -2.32 -7.36
N THR A 68 18.05 -3.10 -7.86
CA THR A 68 18.58 -2.97 -9.24
C THR A 68 17.64 -3.58 -10.28
N GLU A 69 16.87 -4.60 -9.89
CA GLU A 69 15.81 -5.23 -10.69
C GLU A 69 14.45 -4.90 -10.06
N TYR A 70 13.98 -3.70 -10.36
CA TYR A 70 12.77 -3.15 -9.75
C TYR A 70 11.50 -3.58 -10.50
N GLY A 71 10.50 -3.98 -9.71
CA GLY A 71 9.12 -4.22 -10.12
C GLY A 71 8.20 -3.81 -8.96
N TRP A 72 6.98 -3.36 -9.28
CA TRP A 72 6.06 -2.81 -8.27
C TRP A 72 5.64 -3.83 -7.22
N SER A 73 5.35 -5.04 -7.65
CA SER A 73 4.99 -6.19 -6.83
C SER A 73 6.21 -6.69 -6.07
N LYS A 74 7.33 -6.89 -6.78
CA LYS A 74 8.60 -7.34 -6.18
C LYS A 74 9.07 -6.39 -5.07
N ALA A 75 8.97 -5.08 -5.28
CA ALA A 75 9.32 -4.09 -4.29
C ALA A 75 8.46 -4.20 -3.01
N LEU A 76 7.14 -4.35 -3.15
CA LEU A 76 6.25 -4.52 -2.00
C LEU A 76 6.52 -5.84 -1.26
N ASN A 77 6.78 -6.93 -1.99
CA ASN A 77 7.12 -8.22 -1.40
C ASN A 77 8.40 -8.15 -0.58
N VAL A 78 9.45 -7.56 -1.14
CA VAL A 78 10.74 -7.34 -0.45
C VAL A 78 10.55 -6.49 0.81
N ALA A 79 9.69 -5.47 0.74
CA ALA A 79 9.37 -4.63 1.90
C ALA A 79 8.71 -5.45 3.02
N ILE A 80 7.67 -6.23 2.70
CA ILE A 80 6.94 -7.04 3.68
C ILE A 80 7.83 -8.12 4.29
N GLN A 81 8.65 -8.80 3.48
CA GLN A 81 9.60 -9.81 3.96
C GLN A 81 10.71 -9.19 4.84
N SER A 82 10.97 -7.90 4.67
CA SER A 82 11.97 -7.14 5.42
C SER A 82 11.48 -6.61 6.77
N LEU A 83 10.19 -6.76 7.07
CA LEU A 83 9.62 -6.38 8.36
C LEU A 83 10.23 -7.23 9.49
N PRO A 84 10.47 -6.65 10.68
CA PRO A 84 11.07 -7.38 11.79
C PRO A 84 10.32 -8.68 12.07
N ILE A 85 11.02 -9.80 12.27
CA ILE A 85 10.37 -11.01 12.74
C ILE A 85 10.00 -10.76 14.20
N THR A 86 8.73 -10.45 14.46
CA THR A 86 8.19 -10.48 15.82
C THR A 86 7.41 -11.79 15.97
N ASP A 87 7.23 -12.27 17.21
CA ASP A 87 6.20 -13.27 17.46
C ASP A 87 4.91 -12.67 16.93
N VAL A 88 4.43 -13.18 15.79
CA VAL A 88 3.35 -12.59 15.00
C VAL A 88 2.11 -12.55 15.89
N SER A 89 1.93 -11.44 16.59
CA SER A 89 0.75 -11.21 17.40
C SER A 89 -0.41 -10.90 16.45
N ASN A 90 -1.64 -11.10 16.91
CA ASN A 90 -2.83 -10.73 16.16
C ASN A 90 -2.96 -9.20 15.94
N ASP A 91 -2.05 -8.40 16.49
CA ASP A 91 -2.10 -6.95 16.55
C ASP A 91 -1.03 -6.26 15.68
N GLU A 92 -0.39 -6.98 14.76
CA GLU A 92 0.54 -6.41 13.79
C GLU A 92 -0.10 -6.22 12.42
N PHE A 93 0.05 -5.01 11.87
CA PHE A 93 -0.60 -4.54 10.66
C PHE A 93 0.41 -3.99 9.64
N VAL A 94 0.08 -4.15 8.37
CA VAL A 94 0.87 -3.62 7.25
C VAL A 94 -0.01 -2.73 6.40
N MET A 95 0.51 -1.55 6.07
CA MET A 95 -0.12 -0.58 5.17
C MET A 95 0.77 -0.38 3.94
N PRO A 96 0.50 -1.08 2.82
CA PRO A 96 1.03 -0.68 1.54
C PRO A 96 0.50 0.69 1.17
N ILE A 97 1.40 1.62 0.82
CA ILE A 97 1.02 2.99 0.52
C ILE A 97 1.76 3.57 -0.68
N SER A 98 0.99 4.19 -1.58
CA SER A 98 1.54 4.96 -2.71
C SER A 98 1.88 6.38 -2.29
N ASN A 99 2.95 6.93 -2.87
CA ASN A 99 3.35 8.33 -2.72
C ASN A 99 2.41 9.33 -3.45
N GLU A 100 1.35 8.83 -4.09
CA GLU A 100 0.23 9.60 -4.64
C GLU A 100 -0.89 9.82 -3.60
N VAL A 101 -0.86 9.11 -2.46
CA VAL A 101 -1.93 9.15 -1.45
C VAL A 101 -1.76 10.34 -0.51
N LEU A 102 -2.85 11.11 -0.33
CA LEU A 102 -2.95 12.16 0.68
C LEU A 102 -3.78 11.65 1.88
N ILE A 103 -3.17 10.79 2.69
CA ILE A 103 -3.81 10.23 3.88
C ILE A 103 -3.41 11.03 5.12
N GLU A 104 -4.40 11.41 5.94
CA GLU A 104 -4.16 12.13 7.19
C GLU A 104 -4.01 11.16 8.39
N PRO A 105 -3.32 11.57 9.48
CA PRO A 105 -3.07 10.68 10.61
C PRO A 105 -4.32 10.11 11.27
N ASP A 106 -5.40 10.87 11.35
CA ASP A 106 -6.71 10.44 11.86
C ASP A 106 -7.38 9.40 10.96
N GLN A 107 -7.23 9.53 9.64
CA GLN A 107 -7.69 8.53 8.67
C GLN A 107 -6.94 7.21 8.85
N ILE A 108 -5.62 7.24 9.08
CA ILE A 108 -4.83 6.02 9.39
C ILE A 108 -5.38 5.33 10.65
N GLN A 109 -5.65 6.11 11.71
CA GLN A 109 -6.21 5.55 12.95
C GLN A 109 -7.56 4.89 12.72
N MET A 110 -8.41 5.48 11.90
CA MET A 110 -9.71 4.91 11.58
C MET A 110 -9.58 3.62 10.76
N LEU A 111 -8.74 3.60 9.72
CA LEU A 111 -8.45 2.39 8.94
C LEU A 111 -7.95 1.27 9.85
N LEU A 112 -7.06 1.60 10.78
CA LEU A 112 -6.51 0.65 11.73
C LEU A 112 -7.60 0.10 12.65
N ARG A 113 -8.49 0.95 13.19
CA ARG A 113 -9.62 0.50 14.03
C ARG A 113 -10.54 -0.47 13.30
N VAL A 114 -10.81 -0.23 12.02
CA VAL A 114 -11.60 -1.17 11.19
C VAL A 114 -10.84 -2.48 11.04
N ALA A 115 -9.55 -2.42 10.67
CA ALA A 115 -8.71 -3.61 10.52
C ALA A 115 -8.59 -4.44 11.81
N SER A 116 -8.68 -3.81 12.99
CA SER A 116 -8.63 -4.47 14.30
C SER A 116 -9.93 -5.18 14.71
N GLN A 117 -11.03 -5.05 13.96
CA GLN A 117 -12.26 -5.80 14.27
C GLN A 117 -12.04 -7.32 14.06
N GLU A 118 -12.74 -8.14 14.84
CA GLU A 118 -12.58 -9.61 14.85
C GLU A 118 -12.80 -10.20 13.45
N ASP A 119 -13.90 -9.83 12.81
CA ASP A 119 -14.28 -10.31 11.48
C ASP A 119 -13.61 -9.55 10.32
N ALA A 120 -12.87 -8.47 10.61
CA ALA A 120 -12.25 -7.67 9.57
C ALA A 120 -10.96 -8.29 9.06
N SER A 121 -10.84 -8.36 7.74
CA SER A 121 -9.60 -8.77 7.06
C SER A 121 -8.66 -7.59 6.84
N CYS A 122 -9.21 -6.41 6.57
CA CYS A 122 -8.47 -5.18 6.41
C CYS A 122 -9.37 -3.96 6.63
N GLY A 123 -8.76 -2.80 6.87
CA GLY A 123 -9.39 -1.49 6.71
C GLY A 123 -8.92 -0.83 5.41
N TYR A 124 -9.83 -0.25 4.64
CA TYR A 124 -9.48 0.47 3.42
C TYR A 124 -10.29 1.77 3.26
N ALA A 125 -9.85 2.63 2.35
CA ALA A 125 -10.60 3.79 1.91
C ALA A 125 -10.98 3.68 0.43
N LEU A 126 -12.09 4.33 0.07
CA LEU A 126 -12.37 4.65 -1.32
C LEU A 126 -11.66 5.95 -1.69
N PHE A 127 -11.54 6.27 -2.97
CA PHE A 127 -10.80 7.45 -3.41
C PHE A 127 -11.72 8.55 -3.93
N GLU A 128 -11.48 9.80 -3.49
CA GLU A 128 -12.27 10.96 -3.89
C GLU A 128 -12.05 11.33 -5.36
N GLY A 129 -13.15 11.67 -6.05
CA GLY A 129 -13.09 12.18 -7.42
C GLY A 129 -12.55 11.20 -8.45
N ARG A 130 -12.44 9.92 -8.09
CA ARG A 130 -12.02 8.84 -8.99
C ARG A 130 -13.25 8.09 -9.49
N TYR A 131 -13.47 8.13 -10.80
CA TYR A 131 -14.62 7.51 -11.46
C TYR A 131 -14.22 6.35 -12.38
N GLU A 132 -12.92 6.05 -12.46
CA GLU A 132 -12.41 4.97 -13.28
C GLU A 132 -12.80 3.61 -12.68
N LEU A 133 -12.94 2.60 -13.54
CA LEU A 133 -13.29 1.23 -13.11
C LEU A 133 -12.35 0.72 -12.00
N SER A 134 -11.08 1.12 -12.08
CA SER A 134 -10.01 0.77 -11.16
C SER A 134 -10.17 1.30 -9.74
N TYR A 135 -11.08 2.25 -9.50
CA TYR A 135 -11.37 2.87 -8.21
C TYR A 135 -12.83 2.67 -7.76
N SER A 136 -13.61 1.88 -8.51
CA SER A 136 -14.96 1.45 -8.12
C SER A 136 -14.95 0.41 -6.98
N VAL A 137 -13.78 -0.17 -6.70
CA VAL A 137 -13.54 -1.16 -5.66
C VAL A 137 -12.32 -0.74 -4.82
N PRO A 138 -12.12 -1.36 -3.64
CA PRO A 138 -10.97 -1.06 -2.79
C PRO A 138 -9.65 -1.32 -3.51
N ARG A 139 -8.62 -0.53 -3.20
CA ARG A 139 -7.26 -0.74 -3.69
C ARG A 139 -6.30 -0.91 -2.53
N ASN A 140 -5.29 -1.76 -2.73
CA ASN A 140 -4.20 -1.87 -1.77
C ASN A 140 -3.24 -0.66 -1.79
N THR A 141 -3.58 0.42 -2.51
CA THR A 141 -2.81 1.66 -2.55
C THR A 141 -2.73 2.36 -1.19
N CYS A 142 -3.63 2.07 -0.25
CA CYS A 142 -3.60 2.58 1.14
C CYS A 142 -4.37 1.69 2.15
N ALA A 143 -4.53 0.40 1.87
CA ALA A 143 -5.27 -0.50 2.78
C ALA A 143 -4.37 -0.98 3.93
N ILE A 144 -4.97 -1.23 5.09
CA ILE A 144 -4.31 -1.74 6.29
C ILE A 144 -4.74 -3.19 6.52
N TRP A 145 -3.77 -4.11 6.43
CA TRP A 145 -3.99 -5.55 6.54
C TRP A 145 -3.39 -6.09 7.84
N LYS A 146 -4.04 -7.10 8.43
CA LYS A 146 -3.39 -7.94 9.43
C LYS A 146 -2.18 -8.63 8.79
N ARG A 147 -1.00 -8.53 9.39
CA ARG A 147 0.25 -9.10 8.83
C ARG A 147 0.15 -10.61 8.62
N SER A 148 -0.56 -11.31 9.50
CA SER A 148 -0.78 -12.76 9.43
C SER A 148 -1.45 -13.20 8.11
N LEU A 149 -2.27 -12.33 7.49
CA LEU A 149 -2.99 -12.66 6.25
C LEU A 149 -2.10 -12.75 5.01
N PHE A 150 -0.90 -12.17 5.02
CA PHE A 150 0.02 -12.29 3.87
C PHE A 150 0.51 -13.71 3.65
N SER A 151 0.49 -14.56 4.68
CA SER A 151 0.75 -16.00 4.54
C SER A 151 -0.41 -16.75 3.87
N THR A 152 -1.62 -16.20 3.94
CA THR A 152 -2.86 -16.81 3.41
C THR A 152 -3.18 -16.31 2.01
N ILE A 153 -3.23 -14.98 1.82
CA ILE A 153 -3.62 -14.32 0.56
C ILE A 153 -2.56 -14.51 -0.54
N CYS A 154 -1.35 -14.95 -0.14
CA CYS A 154 -0.11 -14.86 -0.89
C CYS A 154 0.37 -13.41 -1.07
N TYR A 155 1.67 -13.27 -1.33
CA TYR A 155 2.33 -12.01 -1.64
C TYR A 155 1.84 -11.40 -2.97
N PHE A 156 2.23 -10.16 -3.28
CA PHE A 156 1.89 -9.50 -4.54
C PHE A 156 2.42 -10.29 -5.73
N ASN A 157 1.61 -10.43 -6.78
CA ASN A 157 1.95 -11.25 -7.94
C ASN A 157 2.99 -10.58 -8.85
N GLU A 158 4.26 -11.00 -8.73
CA GLU A 158 5.39 -10.42 -9.48
C GLU A 158 5.30 -10.58 -11.00
N ARG A 159 4.45 -11.48 -11.52
CA ARG A 159 4.22 -11.54 -12.97
C ARG A 159 3.62 -10.23 -13.50
N LEU A 160 2.84 -9.53 -12.68
CA LEU A 160 2.20 -8.27 -13.03
C LEU A 160 3.20 -7.15 -13.31
N ASP A 161 4.42 -7.25 -12.79
CA ASP A 161 5.49 -6.27 -13.07
C ASP A 161 5.82 -6.22 -14.57
N ASN A 162 5.54 -7.29 -15.32
CA ASN A 162 5.70 -7.37 -16.77
C ASN A 162 4.37 -7.27 -17.55
N GLU A 163 3.22 -7.26 -16.88
CA GLU A 163 1.88 -7.29 -17.49
C GLU A 163 1.12 -5.96 -17.37
N GLY A 164 1.80 -4.88 -16.97
CA GLY A 164 1.22 -3.54 -16.85
C GLY A 164 0.82 -3.14 -15.42
N GLY A 165 1.21 -3.94 -14.41
CA GLY A 165 1.02 -3.65 -13.00
C GLY A 165 -0.36 -4.01 -12.46
N MET A 166 -0.87 -3.20 -11.53
CA MET A 166 -2.17 -3.38 -10.86
C MET A 166 -2.20 -4.52 -9.85
N GLU A 167 -1.05 -4.80 -9.23
CA GLU A 167 -0.92 -5.78 -8.15
C GLU A 167 -1.72 -5.40 -6.89
N ASP A 168 -1.95 -4.11 -6.68
CA ASP A 168 -2.79 -3.60 -5.60
C ASP A 168 -4.28 -3.88 -5.81
N TYR A 169 -4.73 -4.02 -7.05
CA TYR A 169 -6.07 -4.47 -7.43
C TYR A 169 -6.17 -6.00 -7.42
N ASP A 170 -5.18 -6.69 -7.99
CA ASP A 170 -5.08 -8.16 -8.01
C ASP A 170 -5.14 -8.78 -6.61
N MET A 171 -4.40 -8.21 -5.66
CA MET A 171 -4.38 -8.70 -4.28
C MET A 171 -5.76 -8.59 -3.60
N VAL A 172 -6.48 -7.49 -3.83
CA VAL A 172 -7.83 -7.29 -3.25
C VAL A 172 -8.82 -8.30 -3.84
N LEU A 173 -8.80 -8.51 -5.15
CA LEU A 173 -9.65 -9.51 -5.79
C LEU A 173 -9.28 -10.94 -5.37
N CYS A 174 -8.00 -11.25 -5.22
CA CYS A 174 -7.54 -12.54 -4.72
C CYS A 174 -8.08 -12.80 -3.30
N ALA A 175 -7.91 -11.84 -2.40
CA ALA A 175 -8.40 -11.91 -1.02
C ALA A 175 -9.91 -12.19 -0.95
N PHE A 176 -10.69 -11.44 -1.73
CA PHE A 176 -12.14 -11.58 -1.78
C PHE A 176 -12.57 -12.91 -2.40
N ASN A 177 -12.12 -13.21 -3.63
CA ASN A 177 -12.65 -14.35 -4.40
C ASN A 177 -12.16 -15.71 -3.91
N ARG A 178 -10.91 -15.79 -3.41
CA ARG A 178 -10.32 -17.09 -3.02
C ARG A 178 -10.48 -17.42 -1.55
N PHE A 179 -10.51 -16.40 -0.70
CA PHE A 179 -10.47 -16.59 0.75
C PHE A 179 -11.70 -16.02 1.45
N HIS A 180 -12.64 -15.41 0.70
CA HIS A 180 -13.81 -14.72 1.24
C HIS A 180 -13.45 -13.67 2.29
N LEU A 181 -12.24 -13.12 2.19
CA LEU A 181 -11.76 -12.06 3.04
C LEU A 181 -12.34 -10.76 2.49
N LEU A 182 -13.41 -10.29 3.12
CA LEU A 182 -14.05 -9.06 2.73
C LEU A 182 -13.24 -7.88 3.27
N PRO A 183 -12.77 -6.98 2.39
CA PRO A 183 -12.29 -5.70 2.87
C PRO A 183 -13.49 -4.97 3.48
N PHE A 184 -13.36 -4.41 4.70
CA PHE A 184 -14.41 -3.56 5.29
C PHE A 184 -14.12 -2.09 4.97
N PRO A 185 -15.08 -1.37 4.34
CA PRO A 185 -14.87 0.04 4.04
C PRO A 185 -14.74 0.82 5.34
N SER A 186 -13.74 1.68 5.40
CA SER A 186 -13.92 2.89 6.18
C SER A 186 -14.85 3.83 5.41
N GLU A 187 -15.66 4.60 6.13
CA GLU A 187 -16.63 5.52 5.53
C GLU A 187 -15.95 6.69 4.78
N GLU A 188 -14.63 6.85 4.94
CA GLU A 188 -13.89 7.98 4.38
C GLU A 188 -13.45 7.75 2.93
N ARG A 189 -13.37 8.89 2.24
CA ARG A 189 -12.77 8.97 0.92
C ARG A 189 -11.41 9.67 1.03
N ILE A 190 -10.38 9.05 0.46
CA ILE A 190 -9.01 9.58 0.48
C ILE A 190 -8.67 10.21 -0.87
N LYS A 191 -7.96 11.34 -0.86
CA LYS A 191 -7.53 12.03 -2.07
C LYS A 191 -6.27 11.40 -2.66
N LEU A 192 -6.18 11.41 -3.98
CA LEU A 192 -4.97 11.07 -4.73
C LEU A 192 -4.43 12.31 -5.46
N VAL A 193 -3.13 12.54 -5.38
CA VAL A 193 -2.45 13.56 -6.20
C VAL A 193 -2.25 13.00 -7.61
N VAL A 194 -3.02 13.50 -8.57
CA VAL A 194 -2.74 13.28 -10.00
C VAL A 194 -1.83 14.40 -10.47
N ARG A 195 -0.57 14.08 -10.80
CA ARG A 195 0.44 15.11 -11.12
C ARG A 195 0.32 15.72 -12.50
N ASP A 196 -0.35 15.06 -13.44
CA ASP A 196 -0.42 15.52 -14.83
C ASP A 196 -1.63 14.92 -15.58
N PRO A 197 -2.58 15.75 -16.07
CA PRO A 197 -3.74 15.29 -16.83
C PRO A 197 -3.41 14.57 -18.15
N GLU A 198 -2.30 14.87 -18.83
CA GLU A 198 -1.96 14.23 -20.12
C GLU A 198 -1.41 12.82 -19.92
N HIS A 199 -0.52 12.65 -18.94
CA HIS A 199 -0.04 11.32 -18.53
C HIS A 199 -1.16 10.46 -17.89
N PHE A 200 -2.19 11.11 -17.36
CA PHE A 200 -3.31 10.42 -16.72
C PHE A 200 -4.12 9.55 -17.69
N ALA A 201 -4.44 10.04 -18.89
CA ALA A 201 -5.22 9.28 -19.86
C ALA A 201 -4.48 8.02 -20.33
N GLN A 202 -3.16 8.13 -20.56
CA GLN A 202 -2.33 6.98 -20.92
C GLN A 202 -2.21 5.98 -19.78
N LYS A 203 -2.02 6.47 -18.54
CA LYS A 203 -2.01 5.64 -17.32
C LYS A 203 -3.32 4.85 -17.20
N ILE A 204 -4.47 5.50 -17.31
CA ILE A 204 -5.79 4.84 -17.24
C ILE A 204 -5.92 3.73 -18.28
N ALA A 205 -5.56 3.99 -19.54
CA ALA A 205 -5.66 2.98 -20.60
C ALA A 205 -4.78 1.74 -20.34
N VAL A 206 -3.62 1.92 -19.71
CA VAL A 206 -2.76 0.80 -19.28
C VAL A 206 -3.40 0.06 -18.11
N GLU A 207 -3.84 0.78 -17.07
CA GLU A 207 -4.49 0.20 -15.89
C GLU A 207 -5.75 -0.60 -16.25
N GLU A 208 -6.60 -0.08 -17.14
CA GLU A 208 -7.83 -0.76 -17.56
C GLU A 208 -7.57 -2.07 -18.31
N ARG A 209 -6.51 -2.13 -19.13
CA ARG A 209 -6.12 -3.38 -19.79
C ARG A 209 -5.62 -4.42 -18.79
N ALA A 210 -4.79 -3.98 -17.84
CA ALA A 210 -4.31 -4.85 -16.77
C ALA A 210 -5.46 -5.37 -15.91
N ILE A 211 -6.42 -4.51 -15.56
CA ILE A 211 -7.63 -4.91 -14.80
C ILE A 211 -8.44 -5.95 -15.55
N LYS A 212 -8.72 -5.76 -16.84
CA LYS A 212 -9.49 -6.76 -17.62
C LYS A 212 -8.79 -8.12 -17.62
N ALA A 213 -7.45 -8.14 -17.73
CA ALA A 213 -6.68 -9.38 -17.64
C ALA A 213 -6.72 -9.99 -16.22
N ILE A 214 -6.73 -9.15 -15.17
CA ILE A 214 -6.91 -9.58 -13.78
C ILE A 214 -8.30 -10.18 -13.56
N GLU A 215 -9.38 -9.49 -13.94
CA GLU A 215 -10.77 -9.93 -13.72
C GLU A 215 -11.07 -11.28 -14.41
N ILE A 216 -10.44 -11.59 -15.55
CA ILE A 216 -10.57 -12.90 -16.20
C ILE A 216 -10.07 -14.04 -15.28
N ARG A 217 -9.11 -13.77 -14.38
CA ARG A 217 -8.57 -14.75 -13.42
C ARG A 217 -9.45 -14.91 -12.18
N TYR A 218 -10.39 -13.99 -11.95
CA TYR A 218 -11.33 -13.97 -10.83
C TYR A 218 -12.76 -13.68 -11.35
N PRO A 219 -13.39 -14.65 -12.02
CA PRO A 219 -14.74 -14.45 -12.57
C PRO A 219 -15.72 -14.06 -11.46
N LYS A 220 -16.60 -13.09 -11.76
CA LYS A 220 -17.66 -12.65 -10.84
C LYS A 220 -18.71 -13.77 -10.78
N ASP A 221 -18.84 -14.40 -9.62
CA ASP A 221 -19.95 -15.32 -9.31
C ASP A 221 -21.27 -14.57 -9.13
#